data_AF-A0A8S3HHY6-F1
#
_entry.id   AF-A0A8S3HHY6-F1
#
_cell.length_a   1.000
_cell.length_b   1.000
_cell.length_c   1.000
_cell.angle_alpha   90.00
_cell.angle_beta   90.00
_cell.angle_gamma   90.00
#
_symmetry.space_group_name_H-M   'P 1'
#
loop_
_entity.id
_entity.type
_entity.pdbx_description
1 polymer ?
#
loop_
_entity_poly.entity_id
_entity_poly.type
_entity_poly.pdbx_seq_one_letter_code
_entity_poly.pdbx_strand_id
1 'polypeptide(L)'
;SQDDSKRIENPCIIGVLDIYGFEVFENNSFEQLCINYCNEKLQQLFIELVLKQEQDEYESENITWQHIDYFNNKIICDLIEQPRIGIFAYLDEACQIVGTITDDMFLKSINTAFKNHNHYSSWNLTPGDKIWKNIDTNKLFLVRHYAGDVVYSVDGFLDKNRDTLFDDFKRLLFNSRNAILSSMWPDGEKSITAVTRRPLTAGTIFRNSMINLSNLLSSKQPFYIRCIKPNDEKSPNVFNVTRIQHQIGYLGLLENVRIRRAGFCHRVPYDRFVQR
;
A
#
# COMPACT_ATOMS: atom_id res chain seq x y z
N SER A 1 50.68 10.68 8.57
CA SER A 1 49.72 10.16 7.56
C SER A 1 49.14 8.83 8.01
N GLN A 2 48.53 8.85 9.19
CA GLN A 2 47.71 7.77 9.74
C GLN A 2 46.58 8.45 10.50
N ASP A 3 45.37 7.94 10.31
CA ASP A 3 44.22 8.07 11.22
C ASP A 3 43.10 9.10 10.94
N ASP A 4 42.69 9.26 9.67
CA ASP A 4 41.36 9.82 9.30
C ASP A 4 40.24 8.76 9.22
N SER A 5 40.54 7.51 9.59
CA SER A 5 39.59 6.39 9.63
C SER A 5 38.81 6.28 10.94
N LYS A 6 38.66 7.38 11.69
CA LYS A 6 37.71 7.46 12.80
C LYS A 6 36.29 7.49 12.26
N ARG A 7 35.75 6.28 12.10
CA ARG A 7 34.35 5.89 11.99
C ARG A 7 33.40 6.99 12.48
N ILE A 8 32.61 7.53 11.56
CA ILE A 8 31.32 8.15 11.91
C ILE A 8 30.46 6.99 12.40
N GLU A 9 30.42 6.78 13.72
CA GLU A 9 29.74 5.63 14.34
C GLU A 9 28.22 5.64 14.20
N ASN A 10 27.62 6.65 13.55
CA ASN A 10 26.24 6.62 13.07
C ASN A 10 26.09 7.67 11.93
N PRO A 11 26.20 7.30 10.64
CA PRO A 11 25.97 8.26 9.57
C PRO A 11 24.50 8.69 9.59
N CYS A 12 24.27 10.01 9.59
CA CYS A 12 22.93 10.55 9.35
C CYS A 12 22.56 10.30 7.88
N ILE A 13 21.45 9.60 7.64
CA ILE A 13 21.00 9.22 6.29
C ILE A 13 19.77 10.04 5.92
N ILE A 14 19.87 10.78 4.82
CA ILE A 14 18.73 11.38 4.13
C ILE A 14 18.29 10.39 3.06
N GLY A 15 17.08 9.84 3.21
CA GLY A 15 16.47 8.92 2.25
C GLY A 15 15.41 9.62 1.41
N VAL A 16 15.35 9.29 0.12
CA VAL A 16 14.24 9.67 -0.75
C VAL A 16 13.51 8.40 -1.14
N LEU A 17 12.22 8.34 -0.83
CA LEU A 17 11.35 7.24 -1.20
C LEU A 17 10.40 7.73 -2.29
N ASP A 18 10.56 7.20 -3.50
CA ASP A 18 9.65 7.41 -4.62
C ASP A 18 8.71 6.20 -4.74
N ILE A 19 7.41 6.46 -4.75
CA ILE A 19 6.35 5.45 -4.77
C ILE A 19 5.36 5.78 -5.89
N TYR A 20 4.80 4.74 -6.49
CA TYR A 20 3.68 4.88 -7.41
C TYR A 20 2.47 5.45 -6.67
N GLY A 21 1.72 6.32 -7.36
CA GLY A 21 0.47 6.87 -6.85
C GLY A 21 -0.68 5.84 -6.86
N PHE A 22 -1.81 6.24 -6.30
CA PHE A 22 -3.04 5.46 -6.33
C PHE A 22 -3.53 5.26 -7.78
N GLU A 23 -3.93 4.03 -8.13
CA GLU A 23 -4.34 3.65 -9.48
C GLU A 23 -5.82 3.27 -9.53
N VAL A 24 -6.55 3.89 -10.45
CA VAL A 24 -7.93 3.54 -10.80
C VAL A 24 -8.05 3.49 -12.31
N PHE A 25 -8.18 2.28 -12.84
CA PHE A 25 -8.41 2.02 -14.26
C PHE A 25 -9.81 1.45 -14.49
N GLU A 26 -10.20 1.33 -15.76
CA GLU A 26 -11.44 0.66 -16.14
C GLU A 26 -11.42 -0.83 -15.72
N ASN A 27 -10.26 -1.49 -15.84
CA ASN A 27 -10.04 -2.87 -15.45
C ASN A 27 -8.90 -2.94 -14.43
N ASN A 28 -9.22 -3.06 -13.14
CA ASN A 28 -8.23 -3.22 -12.07
C ASN A 28 -8.05 -4.70 -11.76
N SER A 29 -6.80 -5.15 -11.62
CA SER A 29 -6.46 -6.52 -11.27
C SER A 29 -5.62 -6.58 -9.98
N PHE A 30 -4.96 -7.71 -9.72
CA PHE A 30 -4.17 -7.97 -8.53
C PHE A 30 -3.07 -6.93 -8.33
N GLU A 31 -2.44 -6.47 -9.42
CA GLU A 31 -1.38 -5.45 -9.39
C GLU A 31 -1.90 -4.13 -8.83
N GLN A 32 -3.07 -3.66 -9.30
CA GLN A 32 -3.71 -2.45 -8.76
C GLN A 32 -4.09 -2.64 -7.30
N LEU A 33 -4.55 -3.83 -6.89
CA LEU A 33 -4.85 -4.10 -5.48
C LEU A 33 -3.60 -3.95 -4.61
N CYS A 34 -2.46 -4.49 -5.03
CA CYS A 34 -1.17 -4.31 -4.33
C CYS A 34 -0.75 -2.84 -4.28
N ILE A 35 -0.87 -2.12 -5.41
CA ILE A 35 -0.54 -0.69 -5.50
C ILE A 35 -1.40 0.16 -4.57
N ASN A 36 -2.71 -0.06 -4.58
CA ASN A 36 -3.66 0.69 -3.76
C ASN A 36 -3.53 0.32 -2.28
N TYR A 37 -3.26 -0.94 -1.94
CA TYR A 37 -2.92 -1.36 -0.58
C TYR A 37 -1.65 -0.69 -0.05
N CYS A 38 -0.59 -0.59 -0.86
CA CYS A 38 0.61 0.17 -0.50
C CYS A 38 0.29 1.63 -0.20
N ASN A 39 -0.52 2.27 -1.04
CA ASN A 39 -0.97 3.64 -0.83
C ASN A 39 -1.83 3.80 0.44
N GLU A 40 -2.74 2.87 0.72
CA GLU A 40 -3.52 2.85 1.98
C GLU A 40 -2.60 2.78 3.20
N LYS A 41 -1.57 1.92 3.13
CA LYS A 41 -0.61 1.75 4.22
C LYS A 41 0.22 2.98 4.49
N LEU A 42 0.74 3.59 3.43
CA LEU A 42 1.53 4.81 3.54
C LEU A 42 0.67 6.00 3.97
N GLN A 43 -0.60 6.03 3.57
CA GLN A 43 -1.54 7.04 4.04
C GLN A 43 -1.88 6.88 5.52
N GLN A 44 -2.11 5.65 6.00
CA GLN A 44 -2.28 5.39 7.44
C GLN A 44 -1.05 5.82 8.24
N LEU A 45 0.15 5.44 7.78
CA LEU A 45 1.40 5.83 8.44
C LEU A 45 1.59 7.36 8.45
N PHE A 46 1.27 8.03 7.33
CA PHE A 46 1.30 9.49 7.24
C PHE A 46 0.40 10.14 8.30
N ILE A 47 -0.85 9.68 8.42
CA ILE A 47 -1.82 10.22 9.37
C ILE A 47 -1.33 10.01 10.80
N GLU A 48 -0.89 8.80 11.15
CA GLU A 48 -0.37 8.49 12.49
C GLU A 48 0.84 9.37 12.87
N LEU A 49 1.80 9.52 11.96
CA LEU A 49 3.00 10.32 12.21
C LEU A 49 2.68 11.83 12.33
N VAL A 50 1.82 12.37 11.47
CA VAL A 50 1.43 13.78 11.53
C VAL A 50 0.63 14.08 12.80
N LEU A 51 -0.32 13.22 13.17
CA LEU A 51 -1.10 13.41 14.39
C LEU A 51 -0.22 13.32 15.64
N LYS A 52 0.69 12.35 15.69
CA LYS A 52 1.63 12.22 16.81
C LYS A 52 2.53 13.45 16.91
N GLN A 53 3.07 13.92 15.80
CA GLN A 53 3.91 15.13 15.79
C GLN A 53 3.16 16.37 16.30
N GLU A 54 1.90 16.56 15.89
CA GLU A 54 1.09 17.68 16.38
C GLU A 54 0.74 17.50 17.87
N GLN A 55 0.49 16.27 18.35
CA GLN A 55 0.29 16.01 19.78
C GLN A 55 1.52 16.35 20.63
N ASP A 56 2.70 15.88 20.22
CA ASP A 56 3.96 16.11 20.90
C ASP A 56 4.27 17.63 20.99
N GLU A 57 3.99 18.38 19.92
CA GLU A 57 4.16 19.85 19.89
C GLU A 57 3.20 20.55 20.87
N TYR A 58 1.92 20.17 20.89
CA TYR A 58 0.93 20.76 21.78
C TYR A 58 1.28 20.52 23.25
N GLU A 59 1.74 19.32 23.57
CA GLU A 59 2.23 18.99 24.91
C GLU A 59 3.44 19.84 25.28
N SER A 60 4.39 20.03 24.35
CA SER A 60 5.58 20.85 24.58
C SER A 60 5.25 22.34 24.85
N GLU A 61 4.21 22.86 24.21
CA GLU A 61 3.72 24.24 24.37
C GLU A 61 2.66 24.38 25.49
N ASN A 62 2.37 23.30 26.24
CA ASN A 62 1.34 23.24 27.29
C ASN A 62 -0.07 23.64 26.80
N ILE A 63 -0.40 23.27 25.56
CA ILE A 63 -1.69 23.51 24.92
C ILE A 63 -2.56 22.26 25.05
N THR A 64 -3.84 22.44 25.37
CA THR A 64 -4.77 21.30 25.47
C THR A 64 -5.04 20.68 24.10
N TRP A 65 -4.77 19.39 23.97
CA TRP A 65 -5.10 18.62 22.78
C TRP A 65 -6.62 18.48 22.63
N GLN A 66 -7.13 18.82 21.45
CA GLN A 66 -8.51 18.54 21.07
C GLN A 66 -8.53 17.30 20.18
N HIS A 67 -9.46 16.39 20.43
CA HIS A 67 -9.61 15.22 19.58
C HIS A 67 -10.01 15.66 18.17
N ILE A 68 -9.21 15.24 17.19
CA ILE A 68 -9.46 15.51 15.77
C ILE A 68 -10.10 14.25 15.20
N ASP A 69 -11.33 14.37 14.71
CA ASP A 69 -11.95 13.30 13.93
C ASP A 69 -11.26 13.20 12.58
N TYR A 70 -10.76 12.00 12.25
CA TYR A 70 -10.16 11.71 10.95
C TYR A 70 -10.59 10.32 10.48
N PHE A 71 -10.50 10.11 9.17
CA PHE A 71 -10.79 8.80 8.60
C PHE A 71 -9.66 7.79 8.90
N ASN A 72 -9.99 6.68 9.57
CA ASN A 72 -9.01 5.66 9.95
C ASN A 72 -8.83 4.62 8.83
N ASN A 73 -7.79 4.79 8.01
CA ASN A 73 -7.43 3.88 6.92
C ASN A 73 -7.05 2.46 7.40
N LYS A 74 -6.78 2.26 8.70
CA LYS A 74 -6.46 0.94 9.26
C LYS A 74 -7.54 -0.10 8.97
N ILE A 75 -8.82 0.29 8.93
CA ILE A 75 -9.93 -0.62 8.64
C ILE A 75 -9.80 -1.22 7.22
N ILE A 76 -9.36 -0.42 6.25
CA ILE A 76 -9.13 -0.87 4.86
C ILE A 76 -7.84 -1.69 4.78
N CYS A 77 -6.79 -1.28 5.51
CA CYS A 77 -5.56 -2.06 5.60
C CYS A 77 -5.82 -3.46 6.15
N ASP A 78 -6.57 -3.55 7.25
CA ASP A 78 -6.89 -4.81 7.93
C ASP A 78 -7.76 -5.70 7.02
N LEU A 79 -8.74 -5.13 6.30
CA LEU A 79 -9.52 -5.87 5.29
C LEU A 79 -8.62 -6.61 4.29
N ILE A 80 -7.53 -5.97 3.83
CA ILE A 80 -6.65 -6.54 2.82
C ILE A 80 -5.62 -7.49 3.44
N GLU A 81 -4.96 -7.07 4.52
CA GLU A 81 -3.75 -7.72 5.00
C GLU A 81 -3.95 -8.65 6.20
N GLN A 82 -5.05 -8.56 6.93
CA GLN A 82 -5.14 -9.18 8.25
C GLN A 82 -4.80 -10.68 8.18
N PRO A 83 -3.91 -11.21 9.06
CA PRO A 83 -3.55 -12.61 9.02
C PRO A 83 -4.80 -13.49 9.15
N ARG A 84 -4.86 -14.56 8.36
CA ARG A 84 -5.94 -15.57 8.35
C ARG A 84 -7.31 -15.11 7.87
N ILE A 85 -7.63 -13.81 7.91
CA ILE A 85 -8.98 -13.31 7.59
C ILE A 85 -9.00 -12.13 6.62
N GLY A 86 -7.86 -11.61 6.17
CA GLY A 86 -7.78 -10.58 5.14
C GLY A 86 -7.83 -11.17 3.72
N ILE A 87 -8.03 -10.30 2.71
CA ILE A 87 -8.09 -10.69 1.29
C ILE A 87 -6.85 -11.49 0.87
N PHE A 88 -5.64 -11.05 1.24
CA PHE A 88 -4.42 -11.79 0.93
C PHE A 88 -4.38 -13.17 1.61
N ALA A 89 -4.89 -13.30 2.83
CA ALA A 89 -4.93 -14.59 3.52
C ALA A 89 -5.87 -15.58 2.82
N TYR A 90 -7.05 -15.13 2.38
CA TYR A 90 -7.97 -15.96 1.59
C TYR A 90 -7.38 -16.34 0.23
N LEU A 91 -6.64 -15.44 -0.40
CA LEU A 91 -5.96 -15.69 -1.66
C LEU A 91 -4.85 -16.74 -1.48
N ASP A 92 -4.09 -16.65 -0.39
CA ASP A 92 -3.04 -17.60 -0.06
C ASP A 92 -3.59 -18.99 0.28
N GLU A 93 -4.68 -19.05 1.04
CA GLU A 93 -5.40 -20.30 1.31
C GLU A 93 -5.89 -20.95 0.01
N ALA A 94 -6.50 -20.16 -0.88
CA ALA A 94 -6.94 -20.65 -2.18
C ALA A 94 -5.77 -21.15 -3.04
N CYS A 95 -4.61 -20.51 -3.01
CA CYS A 95 -3.42 -21.01 -3.70
C CYS A 95 -2.86 -22.32 -3.11
N GLN A 96 -3.15 -22.63 -1.85
CA GLN A 96 -2.63 -23.82 -1.16
C GLN A 96 -3.50 -25.08 -1.33
N ILE A 97 -4.79 -24.91 -1.64
CA ILE A 97 -5.74 -26.02 -1.85
C ILE A 97 -5.28 -26.87 -3.04
N VAL A 98 -5.16 -28.19 -2.79
CA VAL A 98 -4.81 -29.17 -3.82
C VAL A 98 -6.07 -29.55 -4.59
N GLY A 99 -6.21 -29.07 -5.83
CA GLY A 99 -7.36 -29.36 -6.70
C GLY A 99 -7.62 -28.25 -7.74
N THR A 100 -8.70 -28.40 -8.52
CA THR A 100 -9.20 -27.36 -9.44
C THR A 100 -9.90 -26.26 -8.65
N ILE A 101 -9.12 -25.32 -8.14
CA ILE A 101 -9.61 -24.06 -7.58
C ILE A 101 -9.62 -22.99 -8.66
N THR A 102 -10.74 -22.27 -8.78
CA THR A 102 -10.90 -21.17 -9.73
C THR A 102 -11.00 -19.83 -9.00
N ASP A 103 -10.73 -18.74 -9.71
CA ASP A 103 -10.87 -17.38 -9.16
C ASP A 103 -12.31 -17.11 -8.65
N ASP A 104 -13.33 -17.73 -9.27
CA ASP A 104 -14.72 -17.64 -8.81
C ASP A 104 -14.93 -18.27 -7.42
N MET A 105 -14.22 -19.35 -7.11
CA MET A 105 -14.29 -19.97 -5.78
C MET A 105 -13.65 -19.07 -4.73
N PHE A 106 -12.51 -18.44 -5.06
CA PHE A 106 -11.90 -17.41 -4.22
C PHE A 106 -12.87 -16.25 -3.97
N LEU A 107 -13.53 -15.73 -5.02
CA LEU A 107 -14.51 -14.65 -4.92
C LEU A 107 -15.69 -15.02 -4.00
N LYS A 108 -16.20 -16.26 -4.08
CA LYS A 108 -17.27 -16.75 -3.20
C LYS A 108 -16.84 -16.78 -1.73
N SER A 109 -15.60 -17.19 -1.45
CA SER A 109 -15.05 -17.21 -0.09
C SER A 109 -14.98 -15.80 0.50
N ILE A 110 -14.40 -14.83 -0.22
CA ILE A 110 -14.31 -13.44 0.26
C ILE A 110 -15.68 -12.76 0.36
N ASN A 111 -16.64 -13.08 -0.54
CA ASN A 111 -18.01 -12.59 -0.44
C ASN A 111 -18.71 -13.07 0.83
N THR A 112 -18.47 -14.32 1.22
CA THR A 112 -19.05 -14.89 2.44
C THR A 112 -18.42 -14.27 3.69
N ALA A 113 -17.10 -14.05 3.67
CA ALA A 113 -16.34 -13.47 4.78
C ALA A 113 -16.68 -11.99 5.01
N PHE A 114 -16.75 -11.19 3.95
CA PHE A 114 -16.84 -9.73 4.04
C PHE A 114 -18.24 -9.16 3.74
N LYS A 115 -19.29 -9.98 3.74
CA LYS A 115 -20.68 -9.56 3.45
C LYS A 115 -21.17 -8.34 4.25
N ASN A 116 -20.68 -8.16 5.48
CA ASN A 116 -21.09 -7.10 6.40
C ASN A 116 -20.01 -6.01 6.55
N HIS A 117 -18.93 -6.06 5.77
CA HIS A 117 -17.83 -5.12 5.92
C HIS A 117 -18.11 -3.84 5.14
N ASN A 118 -18.12 -2.68 5.81
CA ASN A 118 -18.50 -1.39 5.20
C ASN A 118 -17.64 -0.99 4.00
N HIS A 119 -16.38 -1.43 3.95
CA HIS A 119 -15.46 -1.12 2.85
C HIS A 119 -15.38 -2.20 1.77
N TYR A 120 -16.16 -3.27 1.89
CA TYR A 120 -16.23 -4.32 0.89
C TYR A 120 -17.61 -4.31 0.25
N SER A 121 -17.66 -4.52 -1.06
CA SER A 121 -18.89 -4.89 -1.74
C SER A 121 -18.56 -5.83 -2.88
N SER A 122 -19.57 -6.51 -3.38
CA SER A 122 -19.49 -7.22 -4.65
C SER A 122 -20.83 -7.15 -5.34
N TRP A 123 -20.84 -7.48 -6.63
CA TRP A 123 -22.08 -7.52 -7.36
C TRP A 123 -23.10 -8.49 -6.74
N ASN A 124 -22.63 -9.66 -6.26
CA ASN A 124 -23.50 -10.66 -5.62
C ASN A 124 -24.18 -10.13 -4.34
N LEU A 125 -23.58 -9.15 -3.67
CA LEU A 125 -24.11 -8.55 -2.44
C LEU A 125 -25.01 -7.34 -2.72
N THR A 126 -24.74 -6.59 -3.80
CA THR A 126 -25.44 -5.32 -4.13
C THR A 126 -25.78 -5.21 -5.62
N PRO A 127 -26.53 -6.14 -6.22
CA PRO A 127 -26.73 -6.21 -7.68
C PRO A 127 -27.51 -5.01 -8.27
N GLY A 128 -28.13 -4.18 -7.42
CA GLY A 128 -28.89 -2.99 -7.82
C GLY A 128 -28.13 -1.66 -7.77
N ASP A 129 -26.88 -1.65 -7.29
CA ASP A 129 -26.10 -0.41 -7.20
C ASP A 129 -25.72 0.11 -8.59
N LYS A 130 -25.78 1.43 -8.76
CA LYS A 130 -25.44 2.11 -10.04
C LYS A 130 -24.03 1.81 -10.51
N ILE A 131 -23.14 1.45 -9.59
CA ILE A 131 -21.74 1.11 -9.82
C ILE A 131 -21.59 -0.10 -10.75
N TRP A 132 -22.57 -1.02 -10.75
CA TRP A 132 -22.48 -2.28 -11.49
C TRP A 132 -23.16 -2.26 -12.86
N LYS A 133 -23.72 -1.13 -13.30
CA LYS A 133 -24.40 -1.06 -14.60
C LYS A 133 -23.40 -1.21 -15.74
N ASN A 134 -23.69 -2.11 -16.68
CA ASN A 134 -22.95 -2.37 -17.93
C ASN A 134 -21.60 -3.12 -17.82
N ILE A 135 -21.36 -3.90 -16.77
CA ILE A 135 -20.13 -4.69 -16.63
C ILE A 135 -20.50 -6.18 -16.52
N ASP A 136 -19.68 -7.11 -17.00
CA ASP A 136 -19.91 -8.55 -16.77
C ASP A 136 -19.63 -8.86 -15.29
N THR A 137 -20.70 -9.08 -14.53
CA THR A 137 -20.75 -8.72 -13.11
C THR A 137 -20.32 -9.80 -12.13
N ASN A 138 -20.20 -11.05 -12.58
CA ASN A 138 -20.06 -12.19 -11.67
C ASN A 138 -18.65 -12.36 -11.07
N LYS A 139 -17.66 -11.62 -11.57
CA LYS A 139 -16.23 -11.75 -11.24
C LYS A 139 -15.61 -10.52 -10.59
N LEU A 140 -16.44 -9.61 -10.11
CA LEU A 140 -16.00 -8.31 -9.63
C LEU A 140 -16.28 -8.16 -8.13
N PHE A 141 -15.32 -7.55 -7.44
CA PHE A 141 -15.51 -7.03 -6.10
C PHE A 141 -15.04 -5.59 -6.03
N LEU A 142 -15.52 -4.86 -5.03
CA LEU A 142 -15.27 -3.45 -4.82
C LEU A 142 -14.66 -3.26 -3.44
N VAL A 143 -13.61 -2.45 -3.38
CA VAL A 143 -13.04 -1.96 -2.13
C VAL A 143 -13.21 -0.45 -2.08
N ARG A 144 -13.78 0.04 -0.98
CA ARG A 144 -13.95 1.48 -0.72
C ARG A 144 -12.68 2.01 -0.05
N HIS A 145 -11.78 2.52 -0.87
CA HIS A 145 -10.50 3.10 -0.44
C HIS A 145 -10.67 4.53 0.08
N TYR A 146 -9.64 5.09 0.74
CA TYR A 146 -9.66 6.52 1.13
C TYR A 146 -9.78 7.46 -0.07
N ALA A 147 -9.24 7.02 -1.20
CA ALA A 147 -9.23 7.72 -2.48
C ALA A 147 -10.57 7.57 -3.24
N GLY A 148 -11.40 6.59 -2.89
CA GLY A 148 -12.67 6.32 -3.54
C GLY A 148 -12.88 4.83 -3.83
N ASP A 149 -14.01 4.53 -4.45
CA ASP A 149 -14.40 3.16 -4.75
C ASP A 149 -13.61 2.60 -5.95
N VAL A 150 -12.99 1.44 -5.79
CA VAL A 150 -12.24 0.75 -6.85
C VAL A 150 -12.82 -0.65 -7.05
N VAL A 151 -13.13 -0.97 -8.31
CA VAL A 151 -13.66 -2.27 -8.73
C VAL A 151 -12.53 -3.12 -9.30
N TYR A 152 -12.35 -4.32 -8.76
CA TYR A 152 -11.31 -5.28 -9.14
C TYR A 152 -11.93 -6.52 -9.78
N SER A 153 -11.35 -6.99 -10.88
CA SER A 153 -11.64 -8.30 -11.47
C SER A 153 -10.80 -9.38 -10.84
N VAL A 154 -11.43 -10.46 -10.36
CA VAL A 154 -10.71 -11.62 -9.80
C VAL A 154 -10.00 -12.45 -10.88
N ASP A 155 -10.24 -12.20 -12.16
CA ASP A 155 -9.63 -12.97 -13.24
C ASP A 155 -8.09 -12.95 -13.15
N GLY A 156 -7.50 -14.14 -13.02
CA GLY A 156 -6.06 -14.35 -12.93
C GLY A 156 -5.46 -13.99 -11.56
N PHE A 157 -6.25 -13.73 -10.53
CA PHE A 157 -5.73 -13.44 -9.19
C PHE A 157 -4.91 -14.60 -8.62
N LEU A 158 -5.41 -15.84 -8.74
CA LEU A 158 -4.70 -17.00 -8.23
C LEU A 158 -3.37 -17.23 -8.94
N ASP A 159 -3.35 -17.08 -10.27
CA ASP A 159 -2.15 -17.28 -11.07
C ASP A 159 -1.09 -16.20 -10.77
N LYS A 160 -1.53 -14.93 -10.63
CA LYS A 160 -0.64 -13.83 -10.24
C LYS A 160 -0.12 -13.95 -8.80
N ASN A 161 -0.89 -14.58 -7.90
CA ASN A 161 -0.46 -14.78 -6.51
C ASN A 161 0.45 -16.00 -6.34
N ARG A 162 0.34 -17.01 -7.22
CA ARG A 162 1.23 -18.17 -7.32
C ARG A 162 2.59 -17.74 -7.91
N ASP A 163 3.35 -16.97 -7.16
CA ASP A 163 4.73 -16.58 -7.48
C ASP A 163 5.70 -17.77 -7.26
N THR A 164 5.47 -18.86 -7.98
CA THR A 164 6.19 -20.11 -7.77
C THR A 164 7.40 -20.20 -8.70
N LEU A 165 8.54 -19.66 -8.24
CA LEU A 165 9.83 -20.10 -8.77
C LEU A 165 10.26 -21.38 -8.05
N PHE A 166 10.11 -22.52 -8.71
CA PHE A 166 10.52 -23.82 -8.17
C PHE A 166 12.02 -23.86 -7.91
N ASP A 167 12.42 -24.60 -6.87
CA ASP A 167 13.82 -24.67 -6.45
C ASP A 167 14.71 -25.34 -7.52
N ASP A 168 14.16 -26.21 -8.38
CA ASP A 168 14.89 -26.78 -9.51
C ASP A 168 15.35 -25.71 -10.51
N PHE A 169 14.52 -24.69 -10.77
CA PHE A 169 14.91 -23.56 -11.61
C PHE A 169 15.98 -22.70 -10.94
N LYS A 170 15.89 -22.49 -9.62
CA LYS A 170 16.93 -21.75 -8.86
C LYS A 170 18.28 -22.47 -8.92
N ARG A 171 18.28 -23.80 -8.76
CA ARG A 171 19.49 -24.65 -8.91
C ARG A 171 20.06 -24.59 -10.31
N LEU A 172 19.20 -24.66 -11.34
CA LEU A 172 19.63 -24.56 -12.74
C LEU A 172 20.34 -23.23 -13.00
N LEU A 173 19.75 -22.12 -12.53
CA LEU A 173 20.29 -20.78 -12.72
C LEU A 173 21.59 -20.57 -11.93
N PHE A 174 21.66 -21.08 -10.70
CA PHE A 174 22.88 -21.05 -9.88
C PHE A 174 24.05 -21.80 -10.55
N ASN A 175 23.80 -22.94 -11.18
CA ASN A 175 24.81 -23.74 -11.90
C ASN A 175 25.12 -23.21 -13.32
N SER A 176 24.57 -22.05 -13.69
CA SER A 176 24.89 -21.42 -14.96
C SER A 176 26.37 -21.03 -15.03
N ARG A 177 26.96 -21.13 -16.23
CA ARG A 177 28.34 -20.66 -16.48
C ARG A 177 28.46 -19.14 -16.49
N ASN A 178 27.33 -18.42 -16.54
CA ASN A 178 27.32 -16.97 -16.46
C ASN A 178 27.38 -16.54 -14.99
N ALA A 179 28.46 -15.85 -14.61
CA ALA A 179 28.69 -15.40 -13.24
C ALA A 179 27.56 -14.51 -12.69
N ILE A 180 26.94 -13.69 -13.54
CA ILE A 180 25.81 -12.84 -13.14
C ILE A 180 24.61 -13.72 -12.78
N LEU A 181 24.29 -14.70 -13.64
CA LEU A 181 23.19 -15.64 -13.40
C LEU A 181 23.46 -16.57 -12.23
N SER A 182 24.71 -16.92 -11.94
CA SER A 182 25.00 -17.69 -10.73
C SER A 182 24.81 -16.83 -9.47
N SER A 183 25.26 -15.57 -9.51
CA SER A 183 25.26 -14.66 -8.35
C SER A 183 23.88 -14.21 -7.86
N MET A 184 22.87 -14.16 -8.75
CA MET A 184 21.52 -13.70 -8.40
C MET A 184 20.66 -14.80 -7.73
N TRP A 185 21.08 -16.08 -7.79
CA TRP A 185 20.33 -17.22 -7.21
C TRP A 185 21.16 -18.03 -6.20
N PRO A 186 21.70 -17.41 -5.13
CA PRO A 186 22.54 -18.11 -4.14
C PRO A 186 21.78 -19.24 -3.42
N ASP A 187 20.45 -19.17 -3.34
CA ASP A 187 19.61 -20.20 -2.77
C ASP A 187 19.68 -21.56 -3.51
N GLY A 188 20.16 -21.56 -4.75
CA GLY A 188 20.38 -22.78 -5.54
C GLY A 188 21.47 -23.71 -4.99
N GLU A 189 22.30 -23.24 -4.06
CA GLU A 189 23.34 -24.04 -3.37
C GLU A 189 22.75 -25.04 -2.36
N LYS A 190 21.53 -24.79 -1.85
CA LYS A 190 20.92 -25.56 -0.76
C LYS A 190 20.68 -27.04 -1.15
N SER A 191 20.93 -27.97 -0.23
CA SER A 191 20.70 -29.41 -0.44
C SER A 191 19.22 -29.73 -0.75
N ILE A 192 18.98 -30.75 -1.57
CA ILE A 192 17.64 -31.29 -1.92
C ILE A 192 16.88 -31.74 -0.66
N THR A 193 17.59 -32.13 0.40
CA THR A 193 17.05 -32.64 1.66
C THR A 193 16.63 -31.57 2.66
N ALA A 194 16.96 -30.29 2.44
CA ALA A 194 16.42 -29.22 3.26
C ALA A 194 14.93 -29.08 2.94
N VAL A 195 14.06 -29.39 3.90
CA VAL A 195 12.60 -29.31 3.76
C VAL A 195 12.22 -28.01 3.07
N THR A 196 11.86 -28.10 1.79
CA THR A 196 11.49 -26.96 0.95
C THR A 196 10.13 -26.48 1.43
N ARG A 197 10.11 -25.50 2.34
CA ARG A 197 8.90 -24.74 2.61
C ARG A 197 8.40 -24.21 1.26
N ARG A 198 7.13 -24.45 0.95
CA ARG A 198 6.51 -23.90 -0.27
C ARG A 198 6.82 -22.40 -0.33
N PRO A 199 7.15 -21.87 -1.53
CA PRO A 199 7.45 -20.46 -1.67
C PRO A 199 6.28 -19.64 -1.14
N LEU A 200 6.62 -18.50 -0.53
CA LEU A 200 5.61 -17.52 -0.16
C LEU A 200 4.91 -17.03 -1.42
N THR A 201 3.63 -16.71 -1.31
CA THR A 201 2.85 -16.13 -2.39
C THR A 201 3.22 -14.66 -2.60
N ALA A 202 2.89 -14.12 -3.78
CA ALA A 202 3.15 -12.71 -4.09
C ALA A 202 2.52 -11.78 -3.05
N GLY A 203 1.27 -12.04 -2.64
CA GLY A 203 0.55 -11.27 -1.64
C GLY A 203 1.25 -11.26 -0.28
N THR A 204 1.71 -12.42 0.20
CA THR A 204 2.46 -12.50 1.46
C THR A 204 3.82 -11.80 1.36
N ILE A 205 4.55 -11.96 0.25
CA ILE A 205 5.84 -11.27 0.03
C ILE A 205 5.62 -9.75 0.05
N PHE A 206 4.63 -9.27 -0.71
CA PHE A 206 4.32 -7.85 -0.81
C PHE A 206 3.91 -7.26 0.55
N ARG A 207 3.03 -7.94 1.28
CA ARG A 207 2.65 -7.56 2.64
C ARG A 207 3.85 -7.44 3.56
N ASN A 208 4.75 -8.43 3.58
CA ASN A 208 5.93 -8.40 4.44
C ASN A 208 6.86 -7.23 4.08
N SER A 209 7.03 -6.94 2.79
CA SER A 209 7.77 -5.76 2.32
C SER A 209 7.14 -4.45 2.80
N MET A 210 5.82 -4.32 2.81
CA MET A 210 5.13 -3.14 3.32
C MET A 210 5.28 -2.96 4.83
N ILE A 211 5.22 -4.04 5.60
CA ILE A 211 5.48 -4.00 7.05
C ILE A 211 6.92 -3.52 7.32
N ASN A 212 7.89 -4.07 6.60
CA ASN A 212 9.30 -3.68 6.75
C ASN A 212 9.51 -2.20 6.36
N LEU A 213 8.92 -1.75 5.26
CA LEU A 213 8.97 -0.36 4.83
C LEU A 213 8.35 0.58 5.86
N SER A 214 7.18 0.23 6.39
CA SER A 214 6.50 1.02 7.42
C SER A 214 7.37 1.17 8.67
N ASN A 215 7.96 0.07 9.15
CA ASN A 215 8.85 0.10 10.32
C ASN A 215 10.09 0.98 10.08
N LEU A 216 10.67 0.90 8.87
CA LEU A 216 11.80 1.73 8.49
C LEU A 216 11.44 3.22 8.50
N LEU A 217 10.29 3.57 7.90
CA LEU A 217 9.82 4.96 7.83
C LEU A 217 9.47 5.53 9.21
N SER A 218 8.83 4.74 10.08
CA SER A 218 8.52 5.13 11.46
C SER A 218 9.75 5.45 12.30
N SER A 219 10.93 4.91 11.94
CA SER A 219 12.19 5.18 12.63
C SER A 219 12.88 6.48 12.19
N LYS A 220 12.34 7.18 11.19
CA LYS A 220 12.93 8.38 10.58
C LYS A 220 12.01 9.59 10.71
N GLN A 221 12.58 10.78 10.53
CA GLN A 221 11.80 12.02 10.41
C GLN A 221 11.26 12.14 8.97
N PRO A 222 9.94 12.15 8.76
CA PRO A 222 9.37 12.15 7.42
C PRO A 222 9.17 13.57 6.87
N PHE A 223 9.43 13.74 5.58
CA PHE A 223 9.03 14.91 4.80
C PHE A 223 8.29 14.43 3.55
N TYR A 224 7.20 15.11 3.19
CA TYR A 224 6.30 14.66 2.14
C TYR A 224 6.22 15.66 1.00
N ILE A 225 6.32 15.16 -0.23
CA ILE A 225 6.10 15.92 -1.46
C ILE A 225 4.96 15.24 -2.21
N ARG A 226 3.94 16.01 -2.59
CA ARG A 226 2.78 15.53 -3.34
C ARG A 226 2.82 16.12 -4.75
N CYS A 227 3.16 15.29 -5.73
CA CYS A 227 3.25 15.69 -7.12
C CYS A 227 1.87 15.62 -7.80
N ILE A 228 1.49 16.64 -8.56
CA ILE A 228 0.23 16.69 -9.32
C ILE A 228 0.55 16.91 -10.79
N LYS A 229 0.01 16.05 -11.65
CA LYS A 229 0.10 16.16 -13.10
C LYS A 229 -0.97 17.15 -13.62
N PRO A 230 -0.60 18.24 -14.31
CA PRO A 230 -1.56 19.26 -14.73
C PRO A 230 -2.46 18.80 -15.91
N ASN A 231 -1.96 17.92 -16.77
CA ASN A 231 -2.67 17.35 -17.92
C ASN A 231 -1.99 16.06 -18.40
N ASP A 232 -2.72 15.22 -19.14
CA ASP A 232 -2.17 13.96 -19.62
C ASP A 232 -1.30 14.07 -20.88
N GLU A 233 -1.46 15.15 -21.63
CA GLU A 233 -0.75 15.47 -22.88
C GLU A 233 0.70 15.92 -22.67
N LYS A 234 1.13 16.11 -21.41
CA LYS A 234 2.45 16.65 -21.03
C LYS A 234 2.71 18.06 -21.60
N SER A 235 1.64 18.84 -21.81
CA SER A 235 1.72 20.22 -22.29
C SER A 235 2.00 21.19 -21.15
N PRO A 236 2.90 22.18 -21.30
CA PRO A 236 3.20 23.13 -20.24
C PRO A 236 2.04 24.10 -19.90
N ASN A 237 1.10 24.31 -20.84
CA ASN A 237 0.08 25.36 -20.73
C ASN A 237 -1.35 24.82 -20.54
N VAL A 238 -1.53 23.50 -20.46
CA VAL A 238 -2.85 22.88 -20.33
C VAL A 238 -3.11 22.54 -18.86
N PHE A 239 -4.26 22.96 -18.35
CA PHE A 239 -4.71 22.68 -16.99
C PHE A 239 -6.04 21.92 -17.04
N ASN A 240 -5.99 20.61 -16.80
CA ASN A 240 -7.18 19.77 -16.79
C ASN A 240 -7.76 19.70 -15.37
N VAL A 241 -8.81 20.49 -15.13
CA VAL A 241 -9.46 20.62 -13.81
C VAL A 241 -9.95 19.26 -13.30
N THR A 242 -10.61 18.46 -14.15
CA THR A 242 -11.15 17.14 -13.77
C THR A 242 -10.04 16.19 -13.34
N ARG A 243 -8.94 16.14 -14.11
CA ARG A 243 -7.79 15.29 -13.81
C ARG A 243 -7.11 15.68 -12.50
N ILE A 244 -7.04 16.98 -12.22
CA ILE A 244 -6.46 17.50 -10.98
C ILE A 244 -7.38 17.25 -9.78
N GLN A 245 -8.70 17.43 -9.95
CA GLN A 245 -9.68 17.11 -8.92
C GLN A 245 -9.58 15.63 -8.50
N HIS A 246 -9.44 14.72 -9.46
CA HIS A 246 -9.24 13.29 -9.17
C HIS A 246 -7.95 13.07 -8.36
N GLN A 247 -6.84 13.70 -8.77
CA GLN A 247 -5.56 13.61 -8.02
C GLN A 247 -5.65 14.20 -6.61
N ILE A 248 -6.35 15.32 -6.42
CA ILE A 248 -6.57 15.91 -5.09
C ILE A 248 -7.31 14.93 -4.18
N GLY A 249 -8.31 14.22 -4.71
CA GLY A 249 -9.02 13.16 -4.00
C GLY A 249 -8.09 12.01 -3.63
N TYR A 250 -7.40 11.43 -4.62
CA TYR A 250 -6.57 10.25 -4.41
C TYR A 250 -5.29 10.51 -3.61
N LEU A 251 -4.79 11.75 -3.55
CA LEU A 251 -3.67 12.14 -2.69
C LEU A 251 -4.10 12.46 -1.25
N GLY A 252 -5.41 12.46 -0.96
CA GLY A 252 -5.95 12.77 0.37
C GLY A 252 -5.65 14.19 0.84
N LEU A 253 -5.45 15.15 -0.08
CA LEU A 253 -4.99 16.50 0.27
C LEU A 253 -6.00 17.26 1.14
N LEU A 254 -7.30 17.09 0.89
CA LEU A 254 -8.35 17.73 1.68
C LEU A 254 -8.34 17.26 3.13
N GLU A 255 -8.13 15.96 3.35
CA GLU A 255 -8.09 15.38 4.70
C GLU A 255 -6.84 15.84 5.46
N ASN A 256 -5.70 15.90 4.77
CA ASN A 256 -4.47 16.48 5.34
C ASN A 256 -4.68 17.94 5.80
N VAL A 257 -5.32 18.77 4.96
CA VAL A 257 -5.64 20.15 5.33
C VAL A 257 -6.61 20.19 6.51
N ARG A 258 -7.63 19.32 6.56
CA ARG A 258 -8.56 19.24 7.69
C ARG A 258 -7.84 18.90 8.99
N ILE A 259 -6.99 17.88 9.00
CA ILE A 259 -6.24 17.46 10.18
C ILE A 259 -5.37 18.62 10.69
N ARG A 260 -4.63 19.30 9.81
CA ARG A 260 -3.80 20.45 10.19
C ARG A 260 -4.60 21.66 10.67
N ARG A 261 -5.85 21.81 10.21
CA ARG A 261 -6.70 22.97 10.53
C ARG A 261 -7.64 22.74 11.70
N ALA A 262 -7.89 21.48 12.08
CA ALA A 262 -8.64 21.14 13.28
C ALA A 262 -7.87 21.52 14.55
N GLY A 263 -6.54 21.61 14.44
CA GLY A 263 -5.68 22.28 15.41
C GLY A 263 -5.59 23.80 15.23
N PHE A 264 -4.50 24.39 15.73
CA PHE A 264 -4.14 25.78 15.51
C PHE A 264 -3.49 25.89 14.15
N CYS A 265 -4.22 26.43 13.18
CA CYS A 265 -3.81 26.50 11.77
C CYS A 265 -2.57 27.39 11.52
N HIS A 266 -2.16 28.17 12.51
CA HIS A 266 -1.03 29.07 12.42
C HIS A 266 -0.30 29.12 13.77
N ARG A 267 1.02 29.00 13.71
CA ARG A 267 1.92 29.10 14.86
C ARG A 267 3.10 30.00 14.50
N VAL A 268 3.41 30.95 15.39
CA VAL A 268 4.54 31.87 15.23
C VAL A 268 5.19 32.05 16.59
N PRO A 269 6.52 31.91 16.69
CA PRO A 269 7.27 32.31 17.87
C PRO A 269 6.96 33.75 18.29
N TYR A 270 6.89 34.02 19.60
CA TYR A 270 6.48 35.32 20.13
C TYR A 270 7.37 36.47 19.64
N ASP A 271 8.68 36.26 19.58
CA ASP A 271 9.66 37.24 19.08
C ASP A 271 9.32 37.71 17.66
N ARG A 272 8.99 36.77 16.77
CA ARG A 272 8.63 37.05 15.38
C ARG A 272 7.23 37.65 15.25
N PHE A 273 6.29 37.27 16.13
CA PHE A 273 4.95 37.86 16.14
C PHE A 273 4.99 39.34 16.58
N VAL A 274 5.77 39.66 17.61
CA VAL A 274 5.90 41.03 18.15
C VAL A 274 6.66 41.95 17.20
N GLN A 275 7.61 41.43 16.41
CA GLN A 275 8.37 42.22 15.44
C GLN A 275 7.60 42.54 14.15
N ARG A 276 6.44 41.91 13.91
CA ARG A 276 5.62 42.08 12.71
C ARG A 276 4.56 43.16 12.89
#